data_AF-A0A7U8I274-F1
#
_entry.id   AF-A0A7U8I274-F1
#
_cell.length_a   1.000
_cell.length_b   1.000
_cell.length_c   1.000
_cell.angle_alpha   90.00
_cell.angle_beta   90.00
_cell.angle_gamma   90.00
#
_symmetry.space_group_name_H-M   'P 1'
#
loop_
_entity.id
_entity.type
_entity.pdbx_description
1 polymer ?
#
loop_
_entity_poly.entity_id
_entity_poly.type
_entity_poly.pdbx_seq_one_letter_code
_entity_poly.pdbx_strand_id
1 'polypeptide(L)'
;MPGLIAKQPDGLYCRISTIVEAPTHHDMTKEELEYYLINERSLDINLVTLEQWLAVYEVDFNVAIKQLGSGSGNLTFEEAKEWLIEVGYQHADEFMKKIAYRWEEDE
;
A
#
# COMPACT_ATOMS: atom_id res chain seq x y z
N MET A 1 5.54 -12.74 0.44
CA MET A 1 4.69 -11.79 1.18
C MET A 1 3.62 -11.28 0.21
N PRO A 2 2.34 -11.52 0.48
CA PRO A 2 1.26 -11.08 -0.40
C PRO A 2 0.88 -9.63 -0.12
N GLY A 3 1.73 -8.69 -0.53
CA GLY A 3 1.48 -7.26 -0.40
C GLY A 3 2.63 -6.45 -1.00
N LEU A 4 2.29 -5.28 -1.52
CA LEU A 4 3.22 -4.32 -2.12
C LEU A 4 3.48 -3.20 -1.13
N ILE A 5 4.74 -2.84 -0.93
CA ILE A 5 5.15 -1.75 -0.06
C ILE A 5 5.67 -0.63 -0.94
N ALA A 6 5.17 0.58 -0.73
CA ALA A 6 5.60 1.75 -1.49
C ALA A 6 5.70 2.98 -0.61
N LYS A 7 6.66 3.84 -0.95
CA LYS A 7 6.74 5.17 -0.37
C LYS A 7 5.74 6.11 -1.05
N GLN A 8 4.94 6.78 -0.23
CA GLN A 8 3.92 7.73 -0.63
C GLN A 8 4.54 9.11 -0.95
N PRO A 9 3.83 9.97 -1.71
CA PRO A 9 4.36 11.30 -2.07
C PRO A 9 4.56 12.25 -0.88
N ASP A 10 3.80 12.05 0.20
CA ASP A 10 3.94 12.78 1.47
C ASP A 10 5.15 12.33 2.32
N GLY A 11 5.81 11.23 1.93
CA GLY A 11 6.99 10.67 2.58
C GLY A 11 6.71 9.50 3.54
N LEU A 12 5.43 9.15 3.78
CA LEU A 12 5.02 7.96 4.53
C LEU A 12 5.11 6.71 3.65
N TYR A 13 4.80 5.55 4.22
CA TYR A 13 4.77 4.27 3.52
C TYR A 13 3.38 3.65 3.60
N CYS A 14 2.98 3.01 2.51
CA CYS A 14 1.79 2.18 2.45
C CYS A 14 2.16 0.72 2.19
N ARG A 15 1.31 -0.20 2.66
CA ARG A 15 1.32 -1.62 2.32
C ARG A 15 -0.05 -1.96 1.76
N ILE A 16 -0.12 -2.24 0.46
CA ILE A 16 -1.34 -2.65 -0.22
C ILE A 16 -1.33 -4.17 -0.36
N SER A 17 -2.32 -4.85 0.21
CA SER A 17 -2.39 -6.30 0.09
C SER A 17 -2.84 -6.73 -1.31
N THR A 18 -2.34 -7.88 -1.74
CA THR A 18 -2.87 -8.60 -2.91
C THR A 18 -3.75 -9.78 -2.51
N ILE A 19 -4.02 -9.95 -1.21
CA ILE A 19 -4.90 -10.97 -0.66
C ILE A 19 -6.10 -10.29 -0.02
N VAL A 20 -7.27 -10.84 -0.29
CA VAL A 20 -8.58 -10.32 0.10
C VAL A 20 -8.70 -10.08 1.62
N GLU A 21 -8.18 -11.01 2.43
CA GLU A 21 -8.34 -10.98 3.89
C GLU A 21 -7.17 -10.36 4.66
N ALA A 22 -6.19 -9.77 3.96
CA ALA A 22 -4.99 -9.24 4.60
C ALA A 22 -5.01 -7.70 4.66
N PRO A 23 -4.66 -7.10 5.82
CA PRO A 23 -4.90 -5.69 6.10
C PRO A 23 -4.05 -4.75 5.24
N THR A 24 -4.69 -3.86 4.48
CA THR A 24 -3.98 -2.74 3.84
C THR A 24 -3.68 -1.66 4.87
N HIS A 25 -2.42 -1.20 4.91
CA HIS A 25 -1.98 -0.08 5.74
C HIS A 25 -1.70 1.09 4.80
N HIS A 26 -2.46 2.17 4.93
CA HIS A 26 -2.32 3.31 4.03
C HIS A 26 -1.24 4.26 4.51
N ASP A 27 -1.16 4.57 5.81
CA ASP A 27 -0.18 5.54 6.35
C ASP A 27 0.68 4.94 7.48
N MET A 28 1.96 4.71 7.19
CA MET A 28 2.96 4.30 8.18
C MET A 28 4.21 5.16 8.06
N THR A 29 4.73 5.60 9.21
CA THR A 29 6.10 6.11 9.29
C THR A 29 7.13 5.02 8.97
N LYS A 30 8.40 5.41 8.76
CA LYS A 30 9.48 4.44 8.49
C LYS A 30 9.66 3.49 9.69
N GLU A 31 9.52 4.01 10.90
CA GLU A 31 9.64 3.27 12.16
C GLU A 31 8.48 2.28 12.34
N GLU A 32 7.25 2.69 12.02
CA GLU A 32 6.07 1.80 12.07
C GLU A 32 6.17 0.70 11.02
N LEU A 33 6.66 1.01 9.82
CA LEU A 33 6.93 0.02 8.79
C LEU A 33 7.99 -0.99 9.23
N GLU A 34 9.09 -0.52 9.84
CA GLU A 34 10.14 -1.41 10.36
C GLU A 34 9.57 -2.38 11.40
N TYR A 35 8.83 -1.85 12.38
CA TYR A 35 8.19 -2.63 13.42
C TYR A 35 7.22 -3.66 12.84
N TYR A 36 6.38 -3.25 11.88
CA TYR A 36 5.45 -4.13 11.19
C TYR A 36 6.18 -5.29 10.48
N LEU A 37 7.23 -4.98 9.71
CA LEU A 37 7.98 -6.00 8.96
C LEU A 37 8.70 -6.99 9.87
N ILE A 38 9.21 -6.55 11.03
CA ILE A 38 9.81 -7.44 12.03
C ILE A 38 8.74 -8.33 12.66
N ASN A 39 7.60 -7.76 13.05
CA ASN A 39 6.53 -8.49 13.70
C ASN A 39 5.91 -9.56 12.78
N GLU A 40 5.76 -9.24 11.49
CA GLU A 40 5.32 -10.17 10.44
C GLU A 40 6.43 -11.13 9.96
N ARG A 41 7.60 -11.12 10.63
CA ARG A 41 8.78 -11.95 10.30
C ARG A 41 9.23 -11.84 8.84
N SER A 42 8.98 -10.67 8.25
CA SER A 42 9.32 -10.33 6.88
C SER A 42 10.69 -9.65 6.77
N LEU A 43 11.13 -9.01 7.85
CA LEU A 43 12.44 -8.42 8.01
C LEU A 43 13.13 -9.05 9.23
N ASP A 44 14.33 -9.59 9.03
CA ASP A 44 15.23 -9.98 10.12
C ASP A 44 16.37 -8.95 10.21
N ILE A 45 16.27 -8.06 11.18
CA ILE A 45 17.24 -6.98 11.41
C ILE A 45 18.65 -7.47 11.74
N ASN A 46 18.80 -8.73 12.16
CA ASN A 46 20.13 -9.31 12.40
C ASN A 46 20.84 -9.68 11.09
N LEU A 47 20.09 -9.77 9.98
CA LEU A 47 20.60 -10.17 8.67
C LEU A 47 20.66 -9.01 7.68
N VAL A 48 19.68 -8.10 7.71
CA VAL A 48 19.54 -7.03 6.71
C VAL A 48 18.87 -5.81 7.34
N THR A 49 19.33 -4.61 6.97
CA THR A 49 18.68 -3.36 7.44
C THR A 49 17.39 -3.09 6.66
N LEU A 50 16.49 -2.28 7.22
CA LEU A 50 15.28 -1.86 6.52
C LEU A 50 15.59 -1.24 5.14
N GLU A 51 16.63 -0.40 5.03
CA GLU A 51 16.97 0.26 3.75
C GLU A 51 17.44 -0.74 2.68
N GLN A 52 18.22 -1.74 3.08
CA GLN A 52 18.64 -2.80 2.18
C GLN A 52 17.47 -3.68 1.75
N TRP A 53 16.51 -3.91 2.65
CA TRP A 53 15.29 -4.64 2.35
C TRP A 53 14.41 -3.84 1.37
N LEU A 54 14.17 -2.56 1.64
CA LEU A 54 13.39 -1.66 0.78
C LEU A 54 14.02 -1.53 -0.61
N ALA A 55 15.35 -1.45 -0.71
CA ALA A 55 16.04 -1.39 -2.00
C ALA A 55 15.75 -2.59 -2.93
N VAL A 56 15.28 -3.72 -2.38
CA VAL A 56 14.95 -4.94 -3.13
C VAL A 56 13.44 -5.11 -3.31
N TYR A 57 12.63 -4.75 -2.31
CA TYR A 57 11.22 -5.11 -2.25
C TYR A 57 10.25 -3.91 -2.33
N GLU A 58 10.72 -2.68 -2.13
CA GLU A 58 9.91 -1.49 -2.33
C GLU A 58 9.54 -1.35 -3.81
N VAL A 59 8.28 -1.02 -4.07
CA VAL A 59 7.79 -0.74 -5.41
C VAL A 59 7.37 0.72 -5.53
N ASP A 60 7.28 1.19 -6.77
CA ASP A 60 6.74 2.52 -7.06
C ASP A 60 5.29 2.64 -6.57
N PHE A 61 4.95 3.80 -6.00
CA PHE A 61 3.61 4.08 -5.48
C PHE A 61 2.51 3.83 -6.52
N ASN A 62 2.75 4.20 -7.79
CA ASN A 62 1.80 3.97 -8.88
C ASN A 62 1.58 2.48 -9.18
N VAL A 63 2.57 1.63 -8.86
CA VAL A 63 2.45 0.17 -9.01
C VAL A 63 1.65 -0.39 -7.84
N ALA A 64 1.89 0.09 -6.63
CA ALA A 64 1.15 -0.34 -5.44
C ALA A 64 -0.35 -0.01 -5.55
N ILE A 65 -0.70 1.24 -5.87
CA ILE A 65 -2.11 1.68 -5.92
C ILE A 65 -2.93 1.00 -7.01
N LYS A 66 -2.28 0.42 -8.04
CA LYS A 66 -2.96 -0.42 -9.03
C LYS A 66 -3.53 -1.70 -8.43
N GLN A 67 -3.17 -2.10 -7.22
CA GLN A 67 -3.76 -3.25 -6.54
C GLN A 67 -4.95 -2.87 -5.64
N LEU A 68 -5.30 -1.59 -5.55
CA LEU A 68 -6.54 -1.16 -4.88
C LEU A 68 -7.76 -1.84 -5.52
N GLY A 69 -8.74 -2.19 -4.68
CA GLY A 69 -9.96 -2.88 -5.09
C GLY A 69 -9.79 -4.37 -5.37
N SER A 70 -8.62 -4.98 -5.15
CA SER A 70 -8.42 -6.43 -5.41
C SER A 70 -9.01 -7.32 -4.29
N GLY A 71 -10.14 -6.92 -3.70
CA GLY A 71 -10.73 -7.49 -2.47
C GLY A 71 -9.92 -7.22 -1.19
N SER A 72 -8.78 -6.52 -1.27
CA SER A 72 -7.88 -6.26 -0.15
C SER A 72 -8.49 -5.27 0.84
N GLY A 73 -9.17 -5.80 1.85
CA GLY A 73 -9.94 -5.05 2.84
C GLY A 73 -9.19 -3.92 3.53
N ASN A 74 -9.86 -2.76 3.55
CA ASN A 74 -10.00 -1.78 4.65
C ASN A 74 -10.40 -0.39 4.13
N LEU A 75 -10.31 -0.14 2.82
CA LEU A 75 -10.71 1.12 2.21
C LEU A 75 -11.85 0.85 1.26
N THR A 76 -12.90 1.66 1.28
CA THR A 76 -13.91 1.76 0.23
C THR A 76 -13.36 2.56 -0.96
N PHE A 77 -14.09 2.57 -2.08
CA PHE A 77 -13.72 3.38 -3.24
C PHE A 77 -13.56 4.87 -2.87
N GLU A 78 -14.47 5.42 -2.07
CA GLU A 78 -14.42 6.83 -1.65
C GLU A 78 -13.26 7.08 -0.67
N GLU A 79 -13.04 6.22 0.32
CA GLU A 79 -11.91 6.36 1.26
C GLU A 79 -10.55 6.25 0.55
N ALA A 80 -10.43 5.32 -0.41
CA ALA A 80 -9.22 5.19 -1.21
C ALA A 80 -8.98 6.44 -2.08
N LYS A 81 -10.05 7.05 -2.59
CA LYS A 81 -9.96 8.30 -3.36
C LYS A 81 -9.53 9.47 -2.46
N GLU A 82 -10.13 9.62 -1.30
CA GLU A 82 -9.79 10.66 -0.32
C GLU A 82 -8.33 10.53 0.10
N TRP A 83 -7.89 9.31 0.47
CA TRP A 83 -6.50 9.02 0.78
C TRP A 83 -5.53 9.43 -0.34
N LEU A 84 -5.82 9.07 -1.59
CA LEU A 84 -4.99 9.47 -2.73
C LEU A 84 -4.87 11.00 -2.87
N ILE A 85 -5.94 11.74 -2.60
CA ILE A 85 -5.92 13.20 -2.63
C ILE A 85 -5.05 13.76 -1.49
N GLU A 86 -5.21 13.22 -0.27
CA GLU A 86 -4.47 13.65 0.92
C GLU A 86 -2.96 13.47 0.79
N VAL A 87 -2.52 12.33 0.23
CA VAL A 87 -1.10 12.04 0.01
C VAL A 87 -0.51 12.81 -1.17
N GLY A 88 -1.31 13.64 -1.85
CA GLY A 88 -0.88 14.50 -2.94
C GLY A 88 -0.80 13.81 -4.30
N TYR A 89 -1.51 12.69 -4.51
CA TYR A 89 -1.53 12.00 -5.79
C TYR A 89 -2.33 12.80 -6.84
N GLN A 90 -1.62 13.28 -7.86
CA GLN A 90 -2.24 14.01 -8.96
C GLN A 90 -3.16 13.08 -9.77
N HIS A 91 -4.33 13.59 -10.17
CA HIS A 91 -5.31 12.85 -10.96
C HIS A 91 -5.96 11.64 -10.25
N ALA A 92 -6.07 11.68 -8.91
CA ALA A 92 -6.78 10.66 -8.13
C ALA A 92 -8.16 10.31 -8.71
N ASP A 93 -8.98 11.32 -9.07
CA ASP A 93 -10.30 11.10 -9.69
C ASP A 93 -10.26 10.27 -10.98
N GLU A 94 -9.33 10.57 -11.89
CA GLU A 94 -9.20 9.85 -13.15
C GLU A 94 -8.67 8.44 -12.95
N PHE A 95 -7.73 8.28 -12.02
CA PHE A 95 -7.18 6.98 -11.65
C PHE A 95 -8.27 6.08 -11.05
N MET A 96 -9.02 6.59 -10.07
CA MET A 96 -10.09 5.85 -9.41
C MET A 96 -11.16 5.42 -10.40
N LYS A 97 -11.59 6.30 -11.30
CA LYS A 97 -12.52 5.93 -12.40
C LYS A 97 -12.01 4.79 -13.28
N LYS A 98 -10.70 4.73 -13.56
CA LYS A 98 -10.11 3.65 -14.38
C LYS A 98 -10.09 2.31 -13.68
N ILE A 99 -10.04 2.29 -12.35
CA ILE A 99 -10.00 1.06 -11.55
C ILE A 99 -11.33 0.72 -10.87
N ALA A 100 -12.39 1.50 -11.11
CA ALA A 100 -13.71 1.36 -10.49
C ALA A 100 -14.30 -0.05 -10.66
N TYR A 101 -14.12 -0.69 -11.82
CA TYR A 101 -14.61 -2.06 -12.09
C TYR A 101 -14.19 -3.10 -11.05
N ARG A 102 -13.05 -2.89 -10.36
CA ARG A 102 -12.54 -3.81 -9.33
C ARG A 102 -13.35 -3.78 -8.05
N TRP A 103 -14.08 -2.69 -7.83
CA TRP A 103 -14.93 -2.48 -6.66
C TRP A 103 -16.38 -2.89 -6.93
N GLU A 104 -16.75 -3.00 -8.21
CA GLU A 104 -18.08 -3.46 -8.65
C GLU A 104 -18.18 -4.99 -8.75
N GLU A 105 -17.05 -5.73 -8.78
CA GLU A 105 -17.03 -7.20 -8.82
C GLU A 105 -17.37 -7.87 -7.47
N ASP A 106 -17.43 -7.10 -6.37
CA ASP A 106 -17.75 -7.57 -5.02
C ASP A 106 -19.22 -7.28 -4.58
N GLU A 107 -20.08 -6.72 -5.45
CA GLU A 107 -21.55 -6.61 -5.27
C GLU A 107 -22.33 -7.70 -6.02
#